data_AF-A0A1N7GRA3-F1
#
_entry.id   AF-A0A1N7GRA3-F1
#
_cell.length_a   1.000
_cell.length_b   1.000
_cell.length_c   1.000
_cell.angle_alpha   90.00
_cell.angle_beta   90.00
_cell.angle_gamma   90.00
#
_symmetry.space_group_name_H-M   'P 1'
#
loop_
_entity.id
_entity.type
_entity.pdbx_description
1 polymer ?
#
loop_
_entity_poly.entity_id
_entity_poly.type
_entity_poly.pdbx_seq_one_letter_code
_entity_poly.pdbx_strand_id
1 'polypeptide(L)'
;MAFVEGYEQGEPIADLAMKLGVHRTTLDNLIKRLGLSREDPDAVPLAVKDAIVASYRAGETLAVIGRRHGFSPNKVQRLLVAVGEPVRSRGPQGSQLTSEQVRDLVDRYERGWAMGSIAEEFGVSYACVRKHLMGAGVRLRARGGAR
;
A
#
# COMPACT_ATOMS: atom_id res chain seq x y z
N MET A 1 20.89 -31.74 -4.12
CA MET A 1 20.28 -30.95 -3.02
C MET A 1 18.86 -30.58 -3.44
N ALA A 2 17.87 -31.44 -3.19
CA ALA A 2 16.53 -31.33 -3.80
C ALA A 2 15.81 -29.99 -3.52
N PHE A 3 16.07 -29.35 -2.39
CA PHE A 3 15.48 -28.04 -2.11
C PHE A 3 16.11 -26.88 -2.89
N VAL A 4 17.40 -26.98 -3.25
CA VAL A 4 18.09 -25.92 -3.99
C VAL A 4 17.49 -25.85 -5.39
N GLU A 5 17.30 -27.00 -6.02
CA GLU A 5 16.69 -27.12 -7.34
C GLU A 5 15.21 -26.66 -7.32
N GLY A 6 14.43 -27.07 -6.32
CA GLY A 6 13.06 -26.56 -6.15
C GLY A 6 13.01 -25.05 -5.88
N TYR A 7 13.94 -24.52 -5.08
CA TYR A 7 14.05 -23.08 -4.82
C TYR A 7 14.45 -22.29 -6.06
N GLU A 8 15.40 -22.79 -6.86
CA GLU A 8 15.83 -22.18 -8.11
C GLU A 8 14.72 -22.16 -9.16
N GLN A 9 13.89 -23.21 -9.22
CA GLN A 9 12.71 -23.32 -10.08
C GLN A 9 11.50 -22.48 -9.61
N GLY A 10 11.66 -21.69 -8.54
CA GLY A 10 10.63 -20.77 -8.07
C GLY A 10 9.56 -21.42 -7.18
N GLU A 11 9.80 -22.62 -6.66
CA GLU A 11 8.88 -23.25 -5.70
C GLU A 11 8.74 -22.36 -4.44
N PRO A 12 7.51 -22.15 -3.92
CA PRO A 12 7.31 -21.33 -2.74
C PRO A 12 8.11 -21.84 -1.54
N ILE A 13 8.80 -20.92 -0.84
CA ILE A 13 9.58 -21.22 0.38
C ILE A 13 8.72 -21.94 1.43
N ALA A 14 7.42 -21.64 1.50
CA ALA A 14 6.50 -22.30 2.41
C ALA A 14 6.34 -23.79 2.10
N ASP A 15 6.24 -24.15 0.83
CA ASP A 15 6.07 -25.53 0.37
C ASP A 15 7.38 -26.31 0.53
N LEU A 16 8.51 -25.68 0.20
CA LEU A 16 9.84 -26.24 0.47
C LEU A 16 10.08 -26.45 1.97
N ALA A 17 9.70 -25.49 2.81
CA ALA A 17 9.83 -25.59 4.26
C ALA A 17 8.98 -26.75 4.82
N MET A 18 7.76 -26.93 4.30
CA MET A 18 6.88 -28.04 4.65
C MET A 18 7.45 -29.39 4.21
N LYS A 19 7.92 -29.52 2.96
CA LYS A 19 8.55 -30.73 2.41
C LYS A 19 9.79 -31.14 3.20
N LEU A 20 10.55 -30.16 3.69
CA LEU A 20 11.77 -30.38 4.48
C LEU A 20 11.53 -30.54 5.98
N GLY A 21 10.31 -30.29 6.47
CA GLY A 21 10.00 -30.30 7.89
C GLY A 21 10.71 -29.21 8.70
N VAL A 22 11.08 -28.10 8.06
CA VAL A 22 11.77 -26.97 8.71
C VAL A 22 10.88 -25.74 8.78
N HIS A 23 11.16 -24.85 9.73
CA HIS A 23 10.48 -23.57 9.76
C HIS A 23 10.94 -22.69 8.60
N ARG A 24 10.02 -21.91 8.00
CA ARG A 24 10.32 -21.00 6.87
C ARG A 24 11.53 -20.09 7.11
N THR A 25 11.69 -19.60 8.35
CA THR A 25 12.80 -18.71 8.74
C THR A 25 14.15 -19.43 8.67
N THR A 26 14.17 -20.72 9.00
CA THR A 26 15.38 -21.56 8.89
C THR A 26 15.80 -21.68 7.42
N LEU A 27 14.83 -21.90 6.54
CA LEU A 27 15.08 -22.00 5.11
C LEU A 27 15.55 -20.66 4.53
N ASP A 28 14.91 -19.54 4.91
CA ASP A 28 15.35 -18.18 4.55
C ASP A 28 16.79 -17.88 4.96
N ASN A 29 17.17 -18.24 6.17
CA ASN A 29 18.54 -18.04 6.66
C ASN A 29 19.54 -18.90 5.89
N LEU A 30 19.15 -20.14 5.55
CA LEU A 30 19.98 -21.04 4.77
C LEU A 30 20.20 -20.53 3.34
N ILE A 31 19.13 -20.07 2.67
CA ILE A 31 19.17 -19.45 1.35
C ILE A 31 20.12 -18.25 1.35
N LYS A 32 19.98 -17.33 2.33
CA LYS A 32 20.86 -16.17 2.48
C LYS A 32 22.32 -16.58 2.68
N ARG A 33 22.57 -17.57 3.53
CA ARG A 33 23.94 -18.04 3.84
C ARG A 33 24.60 -18.72 2.66
N LEU A 34 23.83 -19.40 1.82
CA LEU A 34 24.31 -20.09 0.62
C LEU A 34 24.36 -19.18 -0.62
N GLY A 35 23.86 -17.93 -0.52
CA GLY A 35 23.83 -17.00 -1.66
C GLY A 35 22.91 -17.46 -2.79
N LEU A 36 21.92 -18.31 -2.50
CA LEU A 36 21.02 -18.86 -3.52
C LEU A 36 20.08 -17.76 -4.01
N SER A 37 19.94 -17.66 -5.33
CA SER A 37 18.99 -16.77 -6.00
C SER A 37 17.93 -17.64 -6.66
N ARG A 38 16.66 -17.35 -6.40
CA ARG A 38 15.55 -17.99 -7.10
C ARG A 38 15.31 -17.31 -8.45
N GLU A 39 14.88 -18.06 -9.45
CA GLU A 39 14.07 -17.43 -10.50
C GLU A 39 12.83 -16.86 -9.82
N ASP A 40 12.56 -15.57 -9.99
CA ASP A 40 11.41 -14.95 -9.35
C ASP A 40 10.15 -15.55 -10.02
N PRO A 41 9.33 -16.37 -9.34
CA PRO A 41 8.10 -16.92 -9.94
C PRO A 41 7.12 -15.78 -10.32
N ASP A 42 7.36 -14.60 -9.77
CA ASP A 42 6.69 -13.34 -10.03
C ASP A 42 7.42 -12.45 -11.05
N ALA A 43 8.43 -12.98 -11.76
CA ALA A 43 9.26 -12.25 -12.71
C ALA A 43 8.40 -11.60 -13.79
N VAL A 44 8.16 -10.31 -13.62
CA VAL A 44 7.43 -9.50 -14.58
C VAL A 44 8.33 -9.33 -15.81
N PRO A 45 7.89 -9.73 -17.02
CA PRO A 45 8.66 -9.54 -18.24
C PRO A 45 9.06 -8.08 -18.44
N LEU A 46 10.23 -7.84 -19.01
CA LEU A 46 10.75 -6.47 -19.20
C LEU A 46 9.76 -5.58 -19.97
N ALA A 47 9.12 -6.12 -21.01
CA ALA A 47 8.08 -5.42 -21.77
C ALA A 47 6.89 -4.94 -20.91
N VAL A 48 6.51 -5.71 -19.89
CA VAL A 48 5.45 -5.32 -18.95
C VAL A 48 5.95 -4.23 -18.00
N LYS A 49 7.20 -4.29 -17.57
CA LYS A 49 7.82 -3.21 -16.78
C LYS A 49 7.85 -1.91 -17.58
N ASP A 50 8.24 -1.96 -18.86
CA ASP A 50 8.27 -0.78 -19.74
C ASP A 50 6.88 -0.19 -19.94
N ALA A 51 5.85 -1.03 -20.13
CA ALA A 51 4.45 -0.58 -20.23
C ALA A 51 3.95 0.09 -18.94
N ILE A 52 4.35 -0.43 -17.77
CA ILE A 52 4.05 0.17 -16.47
C ILE A 52 4.71 1.54 -16.34
N VAL A 53 6.00 1.66 -16.70
CA VAL A 53 6.74 2.94 -16.67
C VAL A 53 6.10 3.96 -17.61
N ALA A 54 5.74 3.56 -18.83
CA ALA A 54 5.08 4.43 -19.79
C ALA A 54 3.73 4.94 -19.27
N SER A 55 2.89 4.05 -18.74
CA SER A 55 1.58 4.40 -18.15
C SER A 55 1.74 5.34 -16.95
N TYR A 56 2.75 5.10 -16.11
CA TYR A 56 3.06 5.95 -14.97
C TYR A 56 3.52 7.35 -15.39
N ARG A 57 4.42 7.43 -16.38
CA ARG A 57 4.90 8.71 -16.94
C ARG A 57 3.76 9.49 -17.60
N ALA A 58 2.82 8.81 -18.26
CA ALA A 58 1.60 9.39 -18.83
C ALA A 58 0.61 9.93 -17.77
N GLY A 59 0.83 9.65 -16.47
CA GLY A 59 0.03 10.22 -15.38
C GLY A 59 -1.00 9.29 -14.78
N GLU A 60 -1.07 8.03 -15.23
CA GLU A 60 -1.95 7.06 -14.60
C GLU A 60 -1.54 6.77 -13.14
N THR A 61 -2.53 6.53 -12.29
CA THR A 61 -2.27 6.18 -10.89
C THR A 61 -1.81 4.73 -10.76
N LEU A 62 -1.02 4.43 -9.73
CA LEU A 62 -0.57 3.06 -9.43
C LEU A 62 -1.72 2.05 -9.31
N ALA A 63 -2.90 2.51 -8.87
CA ALA A 63 -4.09 1.67 -8.75
C ALA A 63 -4.72 1.34 -10.11
N VAL A 64 -4.74 2.28 -11.05
CA VAL A 64 -5.22 2.03 -12.41
C VAL A 64 -4.26 1.08 -13.14
N ILE A 65 -2.96 1.37 -13.07
CA ILE A 65 -1.91 0.53 -13.66
C ILE A 65 -1.95 -0.88 -13.07
N GLY A 66 -2.08 -0.99 -11.74
CA GLY A 66 -2.18 -2.28 -11.06
C GLY A 66 -3.36 -3.11 -11.55
N ARG A 67 -4.56 -2.52 -11.63
CA ARG A 67 -5.74 -3.21 -12.15
C ARG A 67 -5.56 -3.69 -13.59
N ARG A 68 -4.91 -2.89 -14.46
CA ARG A 68 -4.67 -3.26 -15.87
C ARG A 68 -3.73 -4.45 -16.01
N HIS A 69 -2.73 -4.57 -15.14
CA HIS A 69 -1.71 -5.63 -15.20
C HIS A 69 -1.92 -6.76 -14.18
N GLY A 70 -3.05 -6.78 -13.46
CA GLY A 70 -3.31 -7.80 -12.42
C GLY A 70 -2.40 -7.67 -11.19
N PHE A 71 -1.83 -6.49 -10.95
CA PHE A 71 -0.91 -6.22 -9.84
C PHE A 71 -1.56 -5.37 -8.75
N SER A 72 -1.13 -5.58 -7.51
CA SER A 72 -1.46 -4.63 -6.45
C SER A 72 -0.75 -3.29 -6.70
N PRO A 73 -1.32 -2.15 -6.25
CA PRO A 73 -0.65 -0.85 -6.38
C PRO A 73 0.74 -0.84 -5.76
N ASN A 74 0.94 -1.62 -4.69
CA ASN A 74 2.22 -1.79 -4.03
C ASN A 74 3.23 -2.58 -4.89
N LYS A 75 2.79 -3.60 -5.64
CA LYS A 75 3.65 -4.32 -6.58
C LYS A 75 4.08 -3.41 -7.73
N VAL A 76 3.17 -2.59 -8.26
CA VAL A 76 3.51 -1.55 -9.27
C VAL A 76 4.55 -0.58 -8.72
N GLN A 77 4.38 -0.08 -7.48
CA GLN A 77 5.36 0.79 -6.84
C GLN A 77 6.75 0.14 -6.76
N ARG A 78 6.82 -1.12 -6.33
CA ARG A 78 8.09 -1.86 -6.23
C ARG A 78 8.76 -2.04 -7.59
N LEU A 79 7.98 -2.30 -8.65
CA LEU A 79 8.50 -2.42 -10.01
C LEU A 79 9.08 -1.09 -10.51
N LEU A 80 8.41 0.04 -10.26
CA LEU A 80 8.93 1.37 -10.61
C LEU A 80 10.24 1.66 -9.88
N VAL A 81 10.30 1.41 -8.56
CA VAL A 81 11.53 1.59 -7.77
C VAL A 81 12.67 0.70 -8.27
N ALA A 82 12.37 -0.57 -8.62
CA ALA A 82 13.37 -1.51 -9.12
C ALA A 82 13.99 -1.08 -10.47
N VAL A 83 13.24 -0.34 -11.29
CA VAL A 83 13.72 0.24 -12.56
C VAL A 83 14.37 1.62 -12.36
N GLY A 84 14.39 2.13 -11.12
CA GLY A 84 14.96 3.43 -10.79
C GLY A 84 14.05 4.62 -11.11
N GLU A 85 12.76 4.39 -11.37
CA GLU A 85 11.79 5.47 -11.56
C GLU A 85 11.51 6.18 -10.24
N PRO A 86 11.62 7.53 -10.18
CA PRO A 86 11.27 8.28 -8.99
C PRO A 86 9.77 8.17 -8.75
N VAL A 87 9.39 7.54 -7.64
CA VAL A 87 7.99 7.48 -7.24
C VAL A 87 7.56 8.90 -6.85
N ARG A 88 6.72 9.51 -7.67
CA ARG A 88 5.99 10.76 -7.40
C ARG A 88 5.47 10.68 -5.97
N SER A 89 5.70 11.77 -5.22
CA SER A 89 5.11 11.95 -3.89
C SER A 89 3.65 11.53 -3.94
N ARG A 90 3.21 10.74 -2.95
CA ARG A 90 1.82 10.27 -2.87
C ARG A 90 0.92 11.43 -3.26
N GLY A 91 0.21 11.28 -4.38
CA GLY A 91 -0.79 12.25 -4.79
C GLY A 91 -1.78 12.48 -3.62
N PRO A 92 -2.54 13.57 -3.64
CA PRO A 92 -3.58 13.83 -2.65
C PRO A 92 -4.27 12.53 -2.28
N GLN A 93 -4.07 12.05 -1.04
CA GLN A 93 -4.92 11.00 -0.49
C GLN A 93 -6.34 11.50 -0.75
N GLY A 94 -7.19 10.71 -1.43
CA GLY A 94 -8.46 11.09 -2.05
C GLY A 94 -9.55 11.62 -1.12
N SER A 95 -9.19 12.53 -0.25
CA SER A 95 -9.95 13.22 0.77
C SER A 95 -9.20 14.51 1.16
N GLN A 96 -8.46 15.15 0.24
CA GLN A 96 -7.96 16.49 0.50
C GLN A 96 -9.16 17.42 0.47
N LEU A 97 -9.82 17.53 1.62
CA LEU A 97 -10.71 18.63 1.90
C LEU A 97 -9.92 19.92 1.64
N THR A 98 -10.51 20.84 0.90
CA THR A 98 -9.92 22.16 0.70
C THR A 98 -9.74 22.84 2.06
N SER A 99 -8.85 23.82 2.15
CA SER A 99 -8.69 24.58 3.41
C SER A 99 -10.00 25.19 3.91
N GLU A 100 -10.92 25.53 3.00
CA GLU A 100 -12.27 25.99 3.33
C GLU A 100 -13.14 24.88 3.92
N GLN A 101 -13.16 23.70 3.29
CA GLN A 101 -13.91 22.56 3.81
C GLN A 101 -13.36 22.08 5.16
N VAL A 102 -12.05 22.20 5.40
CA VAL A 102 -11.46 21.91 6.71
C VAL A 102 -11.92 22.90 7.76
N ARG A 103 -12.03 24.20 7.42
CA ARG A 103 -12.58 25.21 8.35
C ARG A 103 -14.05 24.94 8.69
N ASP A 104 -14.87 24.63 7.68
CA ASP A 104 -16.28 24.30 7.88
C ASP A 104 -16.45 23.00 8.69
N LEU A 105 -15.62 21.99 8.42
CA LEU A 105 -15.54 20.77 9.21
C LEU A 105 -15.21 21.04 10.68
N VAL A 106 -14.23 21.92 10.94
CA VAL A 106 -13.83 22.31 12.31
C VAL A 106 -14.96 23.06 13.00
N ASP A 107 -15.58 24.06 12.34
CA ASP A 107 -16.69 24.84 12.88
C ASP A 107 -17.89 23.94 13.24
N ARG A 108 -18.28 23.02 12.35
CA ARG A 108 -19.35 22.04 12.63
C ARG A 108 -19.00 21.14 13.81
N TYR A 109 -17.76 20.66 13.86
CA TYR A 109 -17.30 19.87 14.99
C TYR A 109 -17.41 20.69 16.27
N GLU A 110 -16.88 21.91 16.34
CA GLU A 110 -16.94 22.80 17.51
C GLU A 110 -18.37 23.11 17.97
N ARG A 111 -19.32 23.23 17.04
CA ARG A 111 -20.77 23.39 17.32
C ARG A 111 -21.45 22.18 17.94
N GLY A 112 -20.76 21.05 18.05
CA GLY A 112 -21.28 19.85 18.73
C GLY A 112 -21.58 18.68 17.81
N TRP A 113 -21.36 18.81 16.50
CA TRP A 113 -21.67 17.74 15.55
C TRP A 113 -20.78 16.51 15.79
N ALA A 114 -21.36 15.33 15.57
CA ALA A 114 -20.64 14.08 15.64
C ALA A 114 -19.70 13.94 14.43
N MET A 115 -18.49 13.43 14.64
CA MET A 115 -17.53 13.18 13.56
C MET A 115 -18.09 12.23 12.49
N GLY A 116 -18.99 11.32 12.85
CA GLY A 116 -19.67 10.42 11.91
C GLY A 116 -20.58 11.16 10.94
N SER A 117 -21.45 12.04 11.46
CA SER A 117 -22.35 12.86 10.63
C SER A 117 -21.57 13.84 9.75
N ILE A 118 -20.47 14.39 10.26
CA ILE A 118 -19.53 15.20 9.47
C ILE A 118 -18.89 14.35 8.35
N ALA A 119 -18.46 13.13 8.65
CA ALA A 119 -17.85 12.24 7.67
C ALA A 119 -18.81 11.92 6.50
N GLU A 120 -20.07 11.60 6.82
CA GLU A 120 -21.12 11.35 5.83
C GLU A 120 -21.39 12.56 4.94
N GLU A 121 -21.57 13.72 5.56
CA GLU A 121 -21.88 14.98 4.88
C GLU A 121 -20.78 15.44 3.92
N PHE A 122 -19.51 15.27 4.31
CA PHE A 122 -18.37 15.60 3.46
C PHE A 122 -17.94 14.44 2.53
N GLY A 123 -18.60 13.28 2.59
CA GLY A 123 -18.24 12.10 1.79
C GLY A 123 -16.85 11.55 2.09
N VAL A 124 -16.34 11.75 3.31
CA VAL A 124 -15.00 11.33 3.75
C VAL A 124 -15.08 10.26 4.84
N SER A 125 -13.99 9.58 5.11
CA SER A 125 -13.95 8.61 6.21
C SER A 125 -13.87 9.30 7.57
N TYR A 126 -14.37 8.64 8.62
CA TYR A 126 -14.17 9.08 10.01
C TYR A 126 -12.69 9.36 10.33
N ALA A 127 -11.78 8.51 9.83
CA ALA A 127 -10.35 8.68 10.00
C ALA A 127 -9.82 9.97 9.34
N CYS A 128 -10.39 10.36 8.20
CA CYS A 128 -10.10 11.63 7.54
C CYS A 128 -10.52 12.83 8.41
N VAL A 129 -11.77 12.83 8.91
CA VAL A 129 -12.27 13.89 9.81
C VAL A 129 -11.38 14.02 11.05
N ARG A 130 -11.09 12.89 11.71
CA ARG A 130 -10.20 12.86 12.89
C ARG A 130 -8.82 13.46 12.58
N LYS A 131 -8.24 13.11 11.43
CA LYS A 131 -6.93 13.62 10.99
C LYS A 131 -6.96 15.12 10.77
N HIS A 132 -7.99 15.66 10.12
CA HIS A 132 -8.12 17.09 9.87
C HIS A 132 -8.34 17.89 11.16
N LEU A 133 -9.16 17.39 12.10
CA LEU A 133 -9.35 18.03 13.41
C LEU A 133 -8.04 18.09 14.22
N MET A 134 -7.29 16.99 14.27
CA MET A 134 -5.98 16.96 14.92
C MET A 134 -4.97 17.89 14.24
N GLY A 135 -4.93 17.88 12.90
CA GLY A 135 -4.06 18.76 12.13
C GLY A 135 -4.37 20.24 12.30
N ALA A 136 -5.64 20.57 12.56
CA ALA A 136 -6.10 21.92 12.90
C ALA A 136 -5.91 22.30 14.38
N GLY A 137 -5.34 21.41 15.21
CA GLY A 137 -5.10 21.67 16.63
C GLY A 137 -6.34 21.53 17.53
N VAL A 138 -7.45 21.01 17.00
CA VAL A 138 -8.69 20.84 17.74
C VAL A 138 -8.55 19.69 18.74
N ARG A 139 -8.84 19.96 20.02
CA ARG A 139 -8.86 18.92 21.05
C ARG A 139 -10.10 18.03 20.84
N LEU A 140 -9.88 16.76 20.53
CA LEU A 140 -10.97 15.83 20.35
C LEU A 140 -11.71 15.62 21.67
N ARG A 141 -13.04 15.72 21.60
CA ARG A 141 -13.95 15.35 22.68
C ARG A 141 -13.67 13.90 23.09
N ALA A 142 -13.65 13.68 24.40
CA ALA A 142 -13.64 12.33 24.94
C ALA A 142 -14.78 11.53 24.31
N ARG A 143 -14.54 10.24 24.08
CA ARG A 143 -15.50 9.35 23.43
C ARG A 143 -16.75 9.24 24.32
N GLY A 144 -17.69 10.16 24.13
CA GLY A 144 -19.02 10.08 24.72
C GLY A 144 -19.69 8.88 24.07
N GLY A 145 -19.97 7.85 24.87
CA GLY A 145 -20.57 6.61 24.42
C GLY A 145 -21.80 6.89 23.56
N ALA A 146 -21.88 6.20 22.43
CA ALA A 146 -23.12 6.10 21.68
C ALA A 146 -24.21 5.64 22.67
N ARG A 147 -25.30 6.39 22.72
CA ARG A 147 -26.58 5.90 23.21
C ARG A 147 -27.52 5.86 22.03
#